data_AF-F2U258-F1
#
_entry.id   AF-F2U258-F1
#
_cell.length_a   1.000
_cell.length_b   1.000
_cell.length_c   1.000
_cell.angle_alpha   90.00
_cell.angle_beta   90.00
_cell.angle_gamma   90.00
#
_symmetry.space_group_name_H-M   'P 1'
#
loop_
_entity.id
_entity.type
_entity.pdbx_description
1 polymer ?
#
loop_
_entity_poly.entity_id
_entity_poly.type
_entity_poly.pdbx_seq_one_letter_code
_entity_poly.pdbx_strand_id
1 'polypeptide(L)' 'MKKRGIAVVVVGYPATPIVESRVRFCISASHTREQLDQALQALDEVADLLGLKYSQHHKPRAFRDIKQIAAAAADKL' A
#
# COMPACT_ATOMS: atom_id res chain seq x y z
N MET A 1 17.70 7.06 8.02
CA MET A 1 17.31 5.91 8.88
C MET A 1 15.84 5.57 8.60
N LYS A 2 15.53 4.38 8.06
CA LYS A 2 14.15 4.00 7.65
C LYS A 2 13.30 3.72 8.90
N LYS A 3 12.55 4.71 9.38
CA LYS A 3 11.68 4.61 10.58
C LYS A 3 10.70 3.44 10.56
N ARG A 4 10.37 2.89 9.38
CA ARG A 4 9.39 1.80 9.19
C ARG A 4 9.97 0.53 8.56
N GLY A 5 11.30 0.42 8.39
CA GLY A 5 11.94 -0.78 7.84
C GLY A 5 11.70 -1.10 6.35
N ILE A 6 10.90 -0.31 5.63
CA ILE A 6 10.49 -0.60 4.24
C ILE A 6 11.28 0.25 3.23
N ALA A 7 11.66 -0.38 2.11
CA ALA A 7 12.23 0.28 0.94
C ALA A 7 11.14 0.40 -0.14
N VAL A 8 10.96 1.59 -0.72
CA VAL A 8 10.07 1.78 -1.89
C VAL A 8 10.81 2.49 -3.00
N VAL A 9 10.47 2.17 -4.24
CA VAL A 9 11.01 2.83 -5.43
C VAL A 9 9.99 3.86 -5.91
N VAL A 10 10.36 5.13 -5.82
CA VAL A 10 9.63 6.21 -6.48
C VAL A 10 10.15 6.31 -7.92
N VAL A 11 9.22 6.25 -8.87
CA VAL A 11 9.53 6.34 -10.29
C VAL A 11 9.06 7.71 -10.79
N GLY A 12 9.96 8.41 -11.48
CA GLY A 12 9.69 9.67 -12.17
C GLY A 12 10.25 9.63 -13.60
N TYR A 13 10.34 10.81 -14.23
CA TYR A 13 10.95 10.97 -15.55
C TYR A 13 12.37 10.38 -15.59
N PRO A 14 12.77 9.57 -16.60
CA PRO A 14 12.09 9.31 -17.88
C PRO A 14 11.09 8.14 -17.89
N ALA A 15 10.96 7.40 -16.79
CA ALA A 15 10.14 6.18 -16.75
C ALA A 15 8.63 6.45 -16.64
N THR A 16 8.23 7.66 -16.20
CA THR A 16 6.86 8.15 -16.20
C THR A 16 6.81 9.64 -16.61
N PRO A 17 5.69 10.14 -17.18
CA PRO A 17 5.50 11.57 -17.37
C PRO A 17 5.66 12.35 -16.07
N ILE A 18 6.09 13.62 -16.15
CA ILE A 18 6.39 14.47 -14.99
C ILE A 18 5.20 14.56 -14.02
N VAL A 19 3.98 14.62 -14.56
CA VAL A 19 2.72 14.74 -13.80
C VAL A 19 2.21 13.42 -13.20
N GLU A 20 2.77 12.28 -13.59
CA GLU A 20 2.31 10.93 -13.22
C GLU A 20 3.38 10.13 -12.46
N SER A 21 4.11 10.81 -11.57
CA SER A 21 5.05 10.14 -10.67
C SER A 21 4.30 9.16 -9.76
N ARG A 22 4.84 7.95 -9.63
CA ARG A 22 4.20 6.86 -8.87
C ARG A 22 5.22 6.00 -8.15
N VAL A 23 4.75 5.26 -7.15
CA VAL A 23 5.55 4.25 -6.46
C VAL A 23 5.34 2.89 -7.13
N ARG A 24 6.42 2.18 -7.44
CA ARG A 24 6.36 0.81 -7.99
C ARG A 24 6.74 -0.19 -6.91
N PHE A 25 5.80 -1.09 -6.56
CA PHE A 25 6.07 -2.22 -5.67
C PHE A 25 6.48 -3.44 -6.48
N CYS A 26 7.63 -4.01 -6.14
CA CYS A 26 8.11 -5.27 -6.71
C CYS A 26 7.90 -6.36 -5.65
N ILE A 27 6.89 -7.20 -5.85
CA ILE A 27 6.56 -8.30 -4.93
C ILE A 27 7.05 -9.61 -5.55
N SER A 28 7.60 -10.49 -4.72
CA SER A 28 8.03 -11.84 -5.09
C SER A 28 7.47 -12.87 -4.12
N ALA A 29 7.45 -14.15 -4.50
CA ALA A 29 6.97 -15.25 -3.65
C ALA A 29 7.77 -15.44 -2.35
N SER A 30 8.95 -14.83 -2.24
CA SER A 30 9.78 -14.85 -1.04
C SER A 30 9.25 -13.97 0.11
N HIS A 31 8.27 -13.10 -0.16
CA HIS A 31 7.69 -12.24 0.88
C HIS A 31 6.69 -13.01 1.72
N THR A 32 6.86 -13.01 3.03
CA THR A 32 5.89 -13.63 3.95
C THR A 32 4.65 -12.77 4.09
N ARG A 33 3.54 -13.37 4.52
CA ARG A 33 2.27 -12.65 4.68
C ARG A 33 2.37 -11.54 5.73
N GLU A 34 3.16 -11.76 6.77
CA GLU A 34 3.42 -10.81 7.85
C GLU A 34 4.19 -9.59 7.33
N GLN A 35 5.16 -9.80 6.44
CA GLN A 35 5.90 -8.70 5.80
C GLN A 35 4.99 -7.85 4.93
N LEU A 36 4.09 -8.48 4.17
CA LEU A 36 3.11 -7.77 3.35
C LEU A 36 2.11 -6.99 4.21
N ASP A 37 1.62 -7.58 5.31
CA ASP A 37 0.75 -6.89 6.26
C ASP A 37 1.43 -5.67 6.90
N GLN A 38 2.69 -5.78 7.30
CA GLN A 38 3.47 -4.65 7.82
C GLN A 38 3.67 -3.56 6.77
N ALA A 39 3.94 -3.95 5.52
CA ALA A 39 4.08 -3.01 4.42
C ALA A 39 2.78 -2.24 4.17
N LEU A 40 1.64 -2.93 4.16
CA LEU A 40 0.33 -2.30 3.98
C LEU A 40 -0.01 -1.33 5.12
N GLN A 41 0.26 -1.70 6.37
CA GLN A 41 0.02 -0.81 7.52
C GLN A 41 0.86 0.47 7.43
N ALA A 42 2.14 0.35 7.09
CA ALA A 42 3.02 1.51 6.91
C ALA A 42 2.59 2.40 5.75
N LEU A 43 2.08 1.83 4.66
CA LEU A 43 1.56 2.57 3.52
C LEU A 43 0.27 3.32 3.88
N ASP A 44 -0.61 2.71 4.67
CA ASP A 44 -1.86 3.32 5.13
C ASP A 44 -1.59 4.61 5.91
N GLU A 45 -0.68 4.54 6.90
CA GLU A 45 -0.24 5.69 7.69
C GLU A 45 0.35 6.81 6.85
N VAL A 46 1.20 6.46 5.87
CA VAL A 46 1.86 7.45 5.00
C VAL A 46 0.85 8.07 4.03
N ALA A 47 -0.06 7.27 3.48
CA ALA A 47 -1.11 7.75 2.59
C ALA A 47 -2.07 8.71 3.32
N ASP A 48 -2.39 8.45 4.58
CA ASP A 48 -3.18 9.37 5.41
C ASP A 48 -2.42 10.67 5.70
N LEU A 49 -1.14 10.57 6.08
CA LEU A 49 -0.32 11.74 6.37
C LEU A 49 -0.12 12.65 5.15
N LEU A 50 0.02 12.07 3.97
CA LEU A 50 0.22 12.80 2.70
C LEU A 50 -1.08 13.09 1.95
N GLY A 51 -2.23 12.62 2.46
CA GLY A 51 -3.54 12.81 1.82
C GLY A 51 -3.68 12.14 0.45
N LEU A 52 -3.00 11.02 0.21
CA LEU A 52 -2.92 10.36 -1.11
C LEU A 52 -4.12 9.44 -1.43
N LYS A 53 -5.09 9.29 -0.52
CA LYS A 53 -6.25 8.39 -0.68
C LYS A 53 -7.36 9.04 -1.51
N TYR A 54 -7.13 9.24 -2.81
CA TYR A 54 -8.07 9.92 -3.71
C TYR A 54 -9.17 9.02 -4.31
N SER A 55 -9.04 7.69 -4.19
CA SER A 55 -9.97 6.75 -4.82
C SER A 55 -11.39 6.92 -4.29
N GLN A 56 -12.35 7.06 -5.20
CA GLN A 56 -13.79 7.14 -4.91
C GLN A 56 -14.51 5.80 -5.12
N HIS A 57 -13.85 4.82 -5.75
CA HIS A 57 -14.43 3.49 -6.02
C HIS A 57 -14.49 2.62 -4.76
N HIS A 58 -13.59 2.88 -3.81
CA HIS A 58 -13.69 2.35 -2.47
C HIS A 58 -13.62 3.51 -1.51
N LYS A 59 -14.56 3.59 -0.56
CA LYS A 59 -14.45 4.53 0.56
C LYS A 59 -13.04 4.37 1.17
N PRO A 60 -12.35 5.47 1.53
CA PRO A 60 -11.09 5.38 2.24
C PRO A 60 -11.31 4.56 3.50
N ARG A 61 -10.75 3.36 3.53
CA ARG A 61 -10.85 2.41 4.65
C ARG A 61 -9.57 2.52 5.45
N ALA A 62 -9.68 2.44 6.77
CA ALA A 62 -8.50 2.22 7.59
C ALA A 62 -7.98 0.80 7.34
N PHE A 63 -6.68 0.56 7.45
CA PHE A 63 -6.11 -0.79 7.29
C PHE A 63 -6.77 -1.84 8.21
N ARG A 64 -7.27 -1.41 9.38
CA ARG A 64 -8.05 -2.25 10.31
C ARG A 64 -9.31 -2.84 9.65
N ASP A 65 -9.96 -2.07 8.79
CA ASP A 65 -11.18 -2.48 8.09
C ASP A 65 -10.86 -3.48 6.95
N ILE A 66 -9.66 -3.37 6.35
CA ILE A 66 -9.22 -4.26 5.27
C ILE A 66 -9.02 -5.69 5.80
N LYS A 67 -8.47 -5.88 7.00
CA LYS A 67 -8.35 -7.22 7.60
C LYS A 67 -9.70 -7.87 7.87
N GLN A 68 -10.70 -7.09 8.33
CA GLN A 68 -12.06 -7.59 8.54
C GLN A 68 -12.74 -8.00 7.23
N ILE A 69 -12.51 -7.26 6.15
CA ILE A 69 -13.06 -7.60 4.84
C ILE A 69 -12.34 -8.80 4.22
N ALA A 70 -11.02 -8.90 4.38
CA ALA A 70 -10.27 -10.08 3.92
C ALA A 70 -10.73 -11.34 4.66
N ALA A 71 -11.01 -11.25 5.96
CA ALA A 71 -11.63 -12.33 6.74
C ALA A 71 -13.06 -12.63 6.26
N ALA A 72 -13.89 -11.60 6.06
CA ALA A 72 -15.26 -11.75 5.56
C ALA A 72 -15.37 -12.23 4.10
N ALA A 73 -14.31 -12.02 3.30
CA ALA A 73 -14.20 -12.53 1.93
C ALA A 73 -13.66 -13.97 1.91
N ALA A 74 -12.79 -14.33 2.86
CA ALA A 74 -12.33 -15.71 3.05
C ALA A 74 -13.46 -16.64 3.52
N ASP A 75 -14.41 -16.13 4.33
CA ASP A 75 -15.63 -16.84 4.73
C ASP A 75 -16.67 -17.03 3.60
N LYS A 76 -16.49 -16.37 2.46
CA LYS A 76 -17.38 -16.46 1.29
C LYS A 76 -16.90 -17.42 0.21
N LEU A 77 -15.89 -18.25 0.52
CA LEU A 77 -15.40 -19.30 -0.37
C LEU A 77 -15.73 -20.69 0.16
#